data_AF-A0A6B2NPS3-F1
#
_entry.id   AF-A0A6B2NPS3-F1
#
_cell.length_a   1.000
_cell.length_b   1.000
_cell.length_c   1.000
_cell.angle_alpha   90.00
_cell.angle_beta   90.00
_cell.angle_gamma   90.00
#
_symmetry.space_group_name_H-M   'P 1'
#
loop_
_entity.id
_entity.type
_entity.pdbx_description
1 polymer ?
#
loop_
_entity_poly.entity_id
_entity_poly.type
_entity_poly.pdbx_seq_one_letter_code
_entity_poly.pdbx_strand_id
1 'polypeptide(L)'
;MRRGVTADRGLTLLELVVAIAILAIGAIAATRTMDQARLSLGGAMPRLMAQIAAHNRAEEMRLYGPERWGALPARERVGGLEITLSVGTEVTAGGLIRAEITARTEAGPGAALVTFLPPQRGPEG
;
A
#
# COMPACT_ATOMS: atom_id res chain seq x y z
N MET A 1 -32.75 18.27 56.76
CA MET A 1 -32.22 19.40 55.96
C MET A 1 -30.95 18.95 55.26
N ARG A 2 -30.93 19.00 53.92
CA ARG A 2 -29.83 18.51 53.06
C ARG A 2 -28.58 19.36 53.30
N ARG A 3 -27.47 18.74 53.71
CA ARG A 3 -26.14 19.37 53.63
C ARG A 3 -25.79 19.50 52.16
N GLY A 4 -25.84 20.72 51.64
CA GLY A 4 -25.22 21.05 50.37
C GLY A 4 -23.72 20.82 50.52
N VAL A 5 -23.17 19.95 49.70
CA VAL A 5 -21.72 19.87 49.49
C VAL A 5 -21.35 21.10 48.67
N THR A 6 -21.14 22.24 49.33
CA THR A 6 -20.42 23.37 48.73
C THR A 6 -18.94 23.12 48.94
N ALA A 7 -18.40 22.19 48.14
CA ALA A 7 -16.97 22.02 48.00
C ALA A 7 -16.46 23.05 46.98
N ASP A 8 -16.49 24.32 47.37
CA ASP A 8 -15.79 25.39 46.65
C ASP A 8 -14.36 25.49 47.21
N ARG A 9 -13.62 24.38 47.10
CA ARG A 9 -12.19 24.33 47.42
C ARG A 9 -11.44 24.48 46.10
N GLY A 10 -10.78 25.62 45.93
CA GLY A 10 -10.00 25.93 44.73
C GLY A 10 -9.10 24.76 44.32
N LEU A 11 -9.17 24.40 43.04
CA LEU A 11 -8.33 23.40 42.38
C LEU A 11 -6.89 23.52 42.88
N THR A 12 -6.38 22.46 43.52
CA THR A 12 -4.98 22.46 43.95
C THR A 12 -4.07 22.36 42.72
N LEU A 13 -2.85 22.93 42.80
CA LEU A 13 -1.85 22.77 41.72
C LEU A 13 -1.61 21.30 41.39
N LEU A 14 -1.63 20.43 42.40
CA LEU A 14 -1.46 18.98 42.23
C LEU A 14 -2.60 18.36 41.41
N GLU A 15 -3.83 18.77 41.68
CA GLU A 15 -5.02 18.25 40.98
C GLU A 15 -5.03 18.67 39.50
N LEU A 16 -4.65 19.91 39.21
CA LEU A 16 -4.47 20.36 37.83
C LEU A 16 -3.35 19.58 37.12
N VAL A 17 -2.22 19.33 37.79
CA VAL A 17 -1.11 18.54 37.23
C VAL A 17 -1.56 17.10 36.95
N VAL A 18 -2.29 16.47 37.88
CA VAL A 18 -2.82 15.11 37.71
C VAL A 18 -3.85 15.07 36.57
N ALA A 19 -4.74 16.05 36.49
CA ALA A 19 -5.72 16.14 35.41
C ALA A 19 -5.06 16.27 34.04
N ILE A 20 -4.06 17.15 33.91
CA ILE A 20 -3.28 17.31 32.68
C ILE A 20 -2.51 16.04 32.35
N ALA A 21 -1.93 15.35 33.34
CA ALA A 21 -1.23 14.10 33.12
C ALA A 21 -2.16 13.01 32.57
N ILE A 22 -3.34 12.84 33.16
CA ILE A 22 -4.35 11.88 32.67
C ILE A 22 -4.82 12.26 31.26
N LEU A 23 -5.11 13.53 31.02
CA LEU A 23 -5.52 14.02 29.71
C LEU A 23 -4.43 13.79 28.66
N ALA A 24 -3.17 14.06 28.98
CA ALA A 24 -2.03 13.85 28.09
C ALA A 24 -1.82 12.37 27.76
N ILE A 25 -1.92 11.47 28.76
CA ILE A 25 -1.86 10.03 28.54
C ILE A 25 -3.00 9.58 27.63
N GLY A 26 -4.23 10.07 27.87
CA GLY A 26 -5.38 9.79 27.02
C GLY A 26 -5.17 10.28 25.58
N ALA A 27 -4.64 11.48 25.39
CA ALA A 27 -4.34 12.05 24.08
C ALA A 27 -3.24 11.25 23.34
N ILE A 28 -2.19 10.83 24.06
CA ILE A 28 -1.12 9.98 23.49
C ILE A 28 -1.67 8.60 23.09
N ALA A 29 -2.51 7.99 23.92
CA ALA A 29 -3.13 6.71 23.60
C ALA A 29 -4.08 6.81 22.38
N ALA A 30 -4.87 7.87 22.32
CA ALA A 30 -5.78 8.12 21.19
C ALA A 30 -5.01 8.35 19.88
N THR A 31 -3.97 9.20 19.91
CA THR A 31 -3.14 9.49 18.72
C THR A 31 -2.39 8.24 18.24
N ARG A 32 -1.78 7.45 19.14
CA ARG A 32 -1.14 6.18 18.78
C ARG A 32 -2.11 5.17 18.15
N THR A 33 -3.32 5.07 18.68
CA THR A 33 -4.36 4.18 18.14
C THR A 33 -4.77 4.60 16.72
N MET A 34 -4.89 5.91 16.48
CA MET A 34 -5.17 6.46 15.15
C MET A 34 -4.03 6.19 14.16
N ASP A 35 -2.77 6.31 14.60
CA ASP A 35 -1.62 6.02 13.74
C ASP A 35 -1.53 4.53 13.38
N GLN A 36 -1.80 3.63 14.33
CA GLN A 36 -1.89 2.19 14.06
C GLN A 36 -3.03 1.87 13.08
N ALA A 37 -4.20 2.50 13.23
CA ALA A 37 -5.30 2.35 12.30
C ALA A 37 -4.94 2.86 10.90
N ARG A 38 -4.26 4.02 10.79
CA ARG A 38 -3.76 4.56 9.52
C ARG A 38 -2.74 3.66 8.85
N LEU A 39 -1.85 3.02 9.60
CA LEU A 39 -0.88 2.08 9.03
C LEU A 39 -1.57 0.79 8.53
N SER A 40 -2.59 0.31 9.24
CA SER A 40 -3.35 -0.89 8.86
C SER A 40 -4.28 -0.65 7.67
N LEU A 41 -5.05 0.45 7.67
CA LEU A 41 -5.96 0.85 6.59
C LEU A 41 -5.21 1.45 5.39
N GLY A 42 -4.20 2.27 5.63
CA GLY A 42 -3.45 3.01 4.62
C GLY A 42 -2.56 2.14 3.73
N GLY A 43 -2.26 0.91 4.14
CA GLY A 43 -1.51 -0.04 3.31
C GLY A 43 -2.38 -0.90 2.40
N ALA A 44 -3.66 -1.11 2.72
CA ALA A 44 -4.50 -2.07 1.99
C ALA A 44 -4.85 -1.60 0.58
N MET A 45 -5.28 -0.34 0.44
CA MET A 45 -5.64 0.24 -0.86
C MET A 45 -4.42 0.34 -1.81
N PRO A 46 -3.25 0.87 -1.39
CA PRO A 46 -2.06 0.87 -2.24
C PRO A 46 -1.59 -0.52 -2.67
N ARG A 47 -1.68 -1.53 -1.78
CA ARG A 47 -1.36 -2.93 -2.13
C ARG A 47 -2.32 -3.49 -3.18
N LEU A 48 -3.62 -3.25 -3.03
CA LEU A 48 -4.62 -3.70 -4.00
C LEU A 48 -4.39 -3.04 -5.37
N MET A 49 -4.16 -1.72 -5.39
CA MET A 49 -3.89 -1.00 -6.65
C MET A 49 -2.59 -1.49 -7.32
N ALA A 50 -1.54 -1.75 -6.54
CA ALA A 50 -0.31 -2.37 -7.05
C ALA A 50 -0.56 -3.76 -7.64
N GLN A 51 -1.42 -4.56 -7.00
CA GLN A 51 -1.77 -5.89 -7.51
C GLN A 51 -2.55 -5.79 -8.82
N ILE A 52 -3.50 -4.86 -8.93
CA ILE A 52 -4.23 -4.59 -10.18
C ILE A 52 -3.26 -4.15 -11.27
N ALA A 53 -2.34 -3.22 -10.99
CA ALA A 53 -1.35 -2.77 -11.96
C ALA A 53 -0.45 -3.92 -12.47
N ALA A 54 -0.02 -4.82 -11.57
CA ALA A 54 0.77 -5.98 -11.96
C ALA A 54 -0.02 -6.94 -12.88
N HIS A 55 -1.31 -7.16 -12.62
CA HIS A 55 -2.18 -7.97 -13.49
C HIS A 55 -2.43 -7.29 -14.83
N ASN A 56 -2.72 -5.98 -14.83
CA ASN A 56 -2.88 -5.21 -16.07
C ASN A 56 -1.63 -5.33 -16.95
N ARG A 57 -0.43 -5.19 -16.36
CA ARG A 57 0.83 -5.39 -17.07
C ARG A 57 0.96 -6.80 -17.64
N ALA A 58 0.56 -7.84 -16.89
CA ALA A 58 0.55 -9.21 -17.41
C ALA A 58 -0.36 -9.34 -18.64
N GLU A 59 -1.55 -8.73 -18.61
CA GLU A 59 -2.49 -8.75 -19.73
C GLU A 59 -2.00 -7.91 -20.92
N GLU A 60 -1.39 -6.76 -20.70
CA GLU A 60 -0.74 -5.97 -21.76
C GLU A 60 0.36 -6.78 -22.45
N MET A 61 1.19 -7.48 -21.68
CA MET A 61 2.22 -8.36 -22.23
C MET A 61 1.62 -9.50 -23.05
N ARG A 62 0.49 -10.08 -22.62
CA ARG A 62 -0.25 -11.09 -23.41
C ARG A 62 -0.81 -10.51 -24.70
N LEU A 63 -1.35 -9.28 -24.66
CA LEU A 63 -2.00 -8.63 -25.78
C LEU A 63 -1.02 -8.16 -26.85
N TYR A 64 0.06 -7.49 -26.44
CA TYR A 64 0.98 -6.83 -27.38
C TYR A 64 2.12 -7.73 -27.86
N GLY A 65 2.39 -8.82 -27.15
CA GLY A 65 3.43 -9.77 -27.49
C GLY A 65 4.87 -9.26 -27.28
N PRO A 66 5.86 -10.16 -27.40
CA PRO A 66 7.23 -9.93 -26.93
C PRO A 66 7.94 -8.73 -27.56
N GLU A 67 7.66 -8.46 -28.83
CA GLU A 67 8.26 -7.38 -29.60
C GLU A 67 7.95 -5.98 -29.03
N ARG A 68 6.82 -5.85 -28.32
CA ARG A 68 6.33 -4.58 -27.78
C ARG A 68 6.53 -4.43 -26.28
N TRP A 69 7.01 -5.45 -25.57
CA TRP A 69 7.17 -5.38 -24.11
C TRP A 69 8.13 -4.28 -23.66
N GLY A 70 9.22 -4.05 -24.41
CA GLY A 70 10.18 -2.99 -24.09
C GLY A 70 9.65 -1.56 -24.29
N ALA A 71 8.52 -1.40 -25.00
CA ALA A 71 7.87 -0.12 -25.21
C ALA A 71 6.78 0.19 -24.15
N LEU A 72 6.47 -0.76 -23.27
CA LEU A 72 5.47 -0.54 -22.22
C LEU A 72 5.99 0.46 -21.17
N PRO A 73 5.15 1.37 -20.69
CA PRO A 73 5.59 2.42 -19.78
C PRO A 73 6.09 1.85 -18.45
N ALA A 74 7.14 2.43 -17.86
CA ALA A 74 7.61 2.00 -16.54
C ALA A 74 6.75 2.58 -15.38
N ARG A 75 5.83 3.51 -15.68
CA ARG A 75 4.95 4.16 -14.71
C ARG A 75 3.54 4.26 -15.25
N GLU A 76 2.57 3.95 -14.40
CA GLU A 76 1.15 4.00 -14.71
C GLU A 76 0.34 4.58 -13.56
N ARG A 77 -0.82 5.16 -13.88
CA ARG A 77 -1.75 5.67 -12.89
C ARG A 77 -2.92 4.72 -12.73
N VAL A 78 -3.07 4.14 -11.54
CA VAL A 78 -4.17 3.23 -11.20
C VAL A 78 -4.86 3.71 -9.93
N GLY A 79 -6.17 3.94 -9.99
CA GLY A 79 -6.93 4.43 -8.84
C GLY A 79 -6.43 5.77 -8.28
N GLY A 80 -5.85 6.63 -9.14
CA GLY A 80 -5.26 7.91 -8.74
C GLY A 80 -3.85 7.82 -8.13
N LEU A 81 -3.29 6.62 -7.96
CA LEU A 81 -1.92 6.40 -7.50
C LEU A 81 -0.97 6.24 -8.68
N GLU A 82 0.20 6.87 -8.61
CA GLU A 82 1.33 6.54 -9.49
C GLU A 82 1.98 5.24 -9.02
N ILE A 83 2.18 4.33 -9.98
CA ILE A 83 2.76 3.01 -9.75
C ILE A 83 3.94 2.83 -10.69
N THR A 84 5.10 2.52 -10.12
CA THR A 84 6.28 2.14 -10.89
C THR A 84 6.29 0.62 -11.08
N LEU A 85 6.41 0.20 -12.34
CA LEU A 85 6.43 -1.19 -12.77
C LEU A 85 7.85 -1.59 -13.19
N SER A 86 8.25 -2.80 -12.82
CA SER A 86 9.46 -3.43 -13.36
C SER A 86 9.15 -4.87 -13.74
N VAL A 87 9.73 -5.33 -14.84
CA VAL A 87 9.45 -6.66 -15.40
C VAL A 87 10.78 -7.34 -15.68
N GLY A 88 10.99 -8.52 -15.08
CA GLY A 88 12.03 -9.45 -15.47
C GLY A 88 11.44 -10.60 -16.27
N THR A 89 12.07 -10.99 -17.37
CA THR A 89 11.64 -12.14 -18.18
C THR A 89 12.73 -13.20 -18.30
N GLU A 90 12.31 -14.46 -18.31
CA GLU A 90 13.21 -15.60 -18.46
C GLU A 90 12.53 -16.68 -19.34
N VAL A 91 13.26 -17.24 -20.29
CA VAL A 91 12.76 -18.37 -21.09
C VAL A 91 12.92 -19.64 -20.26
N THR A 92 11.81 -20.33 -20.01
CA THR A 92 11.78 -21.59 -19.28
C THR A 92 12.25 -22.75 -20.17
N ALA A 93 12.65 -23.86 -19.55
CA ALA A 93 13.01 -25.09 -20.28
C ALA A 93 11.86 -25.65 -21.16
N GLY A 94 10.61 -25.34 -20.81
CA GLY A 94 9.43 -25.72 -21.60
C GLY A 94 9.08 -24.75 -22.74
N GLY A 95 9.93 -23.77 -23.02
CA GLY A 95 9.70 -22.77 -24.08
C GLY A 95 8.71 -21.66 -23.73
N LEU A 96 8.10 -21.68 -22.54
CA LEU A 96 7.30 -20.56 -22.04
C LEU A 96 8.20 -19.42 -21.56
N ILE A 97 7.66 -18.20 -21.50
CA ILE A 97 8.35 -17.06 -20.90
C ILE A 97 7.80 -16.83 -19.50
N ARG A 98 8.65 -16.98 -18.47
CA ARG A 98 8.35 -16.55 -17.09
C ARG A 98 8.51 -15.04 -17.03
N ALA A 99 7.47 -14.33 -16.61
CA ALA A 99 7.51 -12.90 -16.35
C ALA A 99 7.30 -12.65 -14.85
N GLU A 100 8.25 -11.94 -14.25
CA GLU A 100 8.19 -11.46 -12.88
C GLU A 100 7.94 -9.95 -12.90
N ILE A 101 6.74 -9.55 -12.49
CA ILE A 101 6.24 -8.19 -12.55
C ILE A 101 6.19 -7.65 -11.13
N THR A 102 6.89 -6.56 -10.85
CA THR A 102 6.82 -5.85 -9.58
C THR A 102 6.13 -4.50 -9.78
N ALA A 103 5.14 -4.20 -8.96
CA ALA A 103 4.46 -2.91 -8.91
C ALA A 103 4.75 -2.24 -7.55
N ARG A 104 5.23 -1.00 -7.56
CA ARG A 104 5.52 -0.22 -6.34
C ARG A 104 4.80 1.12 -6.36
N THR A 105 4.16 1.46 -5.26
CA THR A 105 3.65 2.82 -5.00
C THR A 105 4.76 3.69 -4.40
N GLU A 106 4.68 5.02 -4.56
CA GLU A 106 5.64 5.96 -3.94
C GLU A 106 5.69 5.82 -2.41
N ALA A 107 4.56 5.49 -1.79
CA ALA A 107 4.43 5.35 -0.33
C ALA A 107 5.07 4.06 0.24
N GLY A 108 5.58 3.15 -0.61
CA GLY A 108 6.28 1.95 -0.19
C GLY A 108 5.55 0.62 -0.42
N PRO A 109 4.22 0.48 -0.19
CA PRO A 109 3.53 -0.76 -0.48
C PRO A 109 3.57 -1.12 -1.98
N GLY A 110 3.62 -2.41 -2.26
CA GLY A 110 3.71 -2.92 -3.61
C GLY A 110 3.17 -4.35 -3.73
N ALA A 111 3.25 -4.88 -4.94
CA ALA A 111 2.87 -6.24 -5.27
C ALA A 111 3.90 -6.85 -6.23
N ALA A 112 4.05 -8.17 -6.17
CA ALA A 112 4.80 -8.94 -7.15
C ALA A 112 3.87 -10.01 -7.74
N LEU A 113 3.95 -10.21 -9.05
CA LEU A 113 3.20 -11.21 -9.78
C LEU A 113 4.17 -12.00 -10.67
N VAL A 114 4.16 -13.31 -10.53
CA VAL A 114 4.86 -14.22 -11.44
C VAL A 114 3.81 -14.87 -12.34
N THR A 115 4.01 -14.78 -13.65
CA THR A 115 3.12 -15.39 -14.65
C THR A 115 3.92 -16.03 -15.78
N PHE A 116 3.25 -16.87 -16.57
CA PHE A 116 3.82 -17.50 -17.75
C PHE A 116 3.09 -17.02 -19.01
N LEU A 117 3.88 -16.61 -19.99
CA LEU A 117 3.46 -16.07 -21.27
C LEU A 117 3.84 -17.04 -22.40
N PRO A 118 3.06 -17.08 -23.49
CA PRO A 118 3.38 -17.92 -24.64
C PRO A 118 4.75 -17.56 -25.25
N PRO A 119 5.43 -18.52 -25.89
CA PRO A 119 6.69 -18.28 -26.56
C PRO A 119 6.56 -17.18 -27.61
N GLN A 120 7.66 -16.46 -27.85
CA GLN A 120 7.80 -15.61 -29.01
C GLN A 120 7.71 -16.52 -30.26
N ARG A 121 6.59 -16.45 -31.01
CA ARG A 121 6.58 -16.97 -32.37
C ARG A 121 7.62 -16.16 -33.14
N GLY A 122 8.76 -16.78 -33.45
CA GLY A 122 9.66 -16.25 -34.47
C GLY A 122 8.92 -16.20 -35.82
N PRO A 123 9.36 -15.37 -36.77
CA PRO A 123 8.77 -15.34 -38.10
C PRO A 123 8.84 -16.75 -38.68
N GLU A 124 7.68 -17.35 -38.94
CA GLU A 124 7.60 -18.63 -39.65
C GLU A 124 8.11 -18.38 -41.08
N GLY A 125 9.14 -19.14 -41.47
CA GLY A 125 9.65 -19.21 -42.85
C GLY A 125 8.84 -20.16 -43.71
#